data_AF-A0A523YR32-F1
#
_entry.id   AF-A0A523YR32-F1
#
_cell.length_a   1.000
_cell.length_b   1.000
_cell.length_c   1.000
_cell.angle_alpha   90.00
_cell.angle_beta   90.00
_cell.angle_gamma   90.00
#
_symmetry.space_group_name_H-M   'P 1'
#
loop_
_entity.id
_entity.type
_entity.pdbx_description
1 polymer ?
#
loop_
_entity_poly.entity_id
_entity_poly.type
_entity_poly.pdbx_seq_one_letter_code
_entity_poly.pdbx_strand_id
1 'polypeptide(L)' 'MPQENQEDDRTRSYVALAAGTVVSHYKIIEKIGAGGMGEVYLAEDTELDRKVALKLLPPHLCQDEDCRARFKR' A
#
# COMPACT_ATOMS: atom_id res chain seq x y z
N MET A 1 -27.25 2.49 31.79
CA MET A 1 -26.98 3.32 30.60
C MET A 1 -25.85 2.66 29.82
N PRO A 2 -26.13 1.91 28.74
CA PRO A 2 -25.09 1.41 27.85
C PRO A 2 -25.00 2.33 26.62
N GLN A 3 -23.84 2.93 26.37
CA GLN A 3 -23.42 3.27 25.02
C GLN A 3 -21.95 2.88 24.88
N GLU A 4 -21.76 1.70 24.30
CA GLU A 4 -20.56 1.30 23.57
C GLU A 4 -20.26 2.36 22.50
N ASN A 5 -19.17 3.11 22.66
CA ASN A 5 -18.53 3.78 21.54
C ASN A 5 -17.14 3.18 21.37
N GLN A 6 -17.16 2.00 20.76
CA GLN A 6 -16.04 1.35 20.12
C GLN A 6 -15.80 2.05 18.78
N GLU A 7 -14.90 3.02 18.71
CA GLU A 7 -14.52 3.64 17.43
C GLU A 7 -13.22 4.42 17.62
N ASP A 8 -12.07 3.75 17.55
CA ASP A 8 -10.85 4.31 16.95
C ASP A 8 -9.71 3.27 16.82
N ASP A 9 -9.92 2.19 16.07
CA ASP A 9 -8.81 1.35 15.56
C ASP A 9 -8.10 2.10 14.41
N ARG A 10 -7.68 3.37 14.61
CA ARG A 10 -7.00 4.20 13.59
C ARG A 10 -5.59 3.73 13.23
N THR A 11 -5.21 2.54 13.68
CA THR A 11 -3.91 1.95 13.37
C THR A 11 -4.10 0.53 12.90
N ARG A 12 -5.07 0.28 12.01
CA ARG A 12 -5.13 -0.96 11.26
C ARG A 12 -3.84 -1.04 10.43
N SER A 13 -2.90 -1.75 11.04
CA SER A 13 -1.49 -1.78 10.71
C SER A 13 -1.33 -2.06 9.23
N TYR A 14 -0.60 -1.18 8.57
CA TYR A 14 -0.11 -1.46 7.22
C TYR A 14 0.61 -2.80 7.25
N VAL A 15 0.04 -3.82 6.61
CA VAL A 15 0.66 -5.14 6.57
C VAL A 15 1.82 -4.99 5.60
N ALA A 16 3.02 -4.75 6.14
CA ALA A 16 4.24 -4.72 5.36
C ALA A 16 4.29 -6.01 4.52
N LEU A 17 4.33 -5.86 3.19
CA LEU A 17 4.37 -7.02 2.32
C LEU A 17 5.72 -7.71 2.48
N ALA A 18 5.69 -9.00 2.79
CA ALA A 18 6.90 -9.81 2.85
C ALA A 18 7.45 -10.07 1.44
N ALA A 19 8.77 -10.23 1.33
CA ALA A 19 9.39 -10.73 0.11
C ALA A 19 8.76 -12.08 -0.28
N GLY A 20 8.41 -12.22 -1.56
CA GLY A 20 7.69 -13.38 -2.10
C GLY A 20 6.16 -13.25 -2.09
N THR A 21 5.60 -12.20 -1.46
CA THR A 21 4.15 -11.94 -1.52
C THR A 21 3.75 -11.62 -2.96
N VAL A 22 2.70 -12.25 -3.47
CA VAL A 22 2.16 -11.96 -4.80
C VAL A 22 0.90 -11.11 -4.64
N VAL A 23 0.89 -9.94 -5.27
CA VAL A 23 -0.24 -9.02 -5.34
C VAL A 23 -0.68 -8.93 -6.79
N SER A 24 -1.81 -9.54 -7.13
CA SER A 24 -2.25 -9.72 -8.53
C SER A 24 -1.18 -10.49 -9.33
N HIS A 25 -0.48 -9.85 -10.26
CA HIS A 25 0.66 -10.41 -11.01
C HIS A 25 2.01 -9.82 -10.60
N TYR A 26 2.06 -9.07 -9.50
CA TYR A 26 3.29 -8.48 -9.00
C TYR A 26 3.81 -9.27 -7.81
N LYS A 27 4.98 -9.88 -7.96
CA LYS A 27 5.67 -10.58 -6.88
C LYS A 27 6.60 -9.62 -6.17
N ILE A 28 6.32 -9.29 -4.92
CA ILE A 28 7.18 -8.44 -4.08
C ILE A 28 8.54 -9.12 -3.92
N ILE A 29 9.60 -8.41 -4.28
CA ILE A 29 10.99 -8.86 -4.10
C ILE A 29 11.49 -8.32 -2.75
N GLU A 30 11.43 -7.00 -2.58
CA GLU A 30 11.97 -6.33 -1.38
C GLU A 30 11.36 -4.94 -1.21
N LYS A 31 11.48 -4.39 0.00
CA LYS A 31 11.11 -3.00 0.28
C LYS A 31 12.28 -2.08 -0.07
N ILE A 32 12.07 -1.16 -1.00
CA ILE A 32 13.11 -0.21 -1.45
C ILE A 32 12.97 1.18 -0.86
N GLY A 33 11.84 1.50 -0.22
CA GLY A 33 11.67 2.79 0.44
C GLY A 33 10.45 2.89 1.34
N ALA A 34 10.49 3.83 2.28
CA ALA A 34 9.35 4.25 3.08
C ALA A 34 9.39 5.76 3.29
N GLY A 35 8.23 6.40 3.26
CA GLY A 35 8.09 7.81 3.57
C GLY A 35 6.68 8.18 4.01
N GLY A 36 6.44 9.47 4.26
CA GLY A 36 5.14 9.96 4.74
C GLY A 36 3.96 9.73 3.78
N MET A 37 4.23 9.41 2.50
CA MET A 37 3.21 9.10 1.49
C MET A 37 3.09 7.60 1.19
N GLY A 38 3.60 6.74 2.07
CA GLY A 38 3.53 5.29 1.93
C GLY A 38 4.87 4.61 1.69
N GLU A 39 4.79 3.34 1.32
CA GLU A 39 5.94 2.44 1.18
C GLU A 39 6.15 2.06 -0.28
N VAL A 40 7.40 1.93 -0.70
CA VAL A 40 7.79 1.54 -2.05
C VAL A 40 8.49 0.20 -2.00
N TYR A 41 8.00 -0.73 -2.80
CA TYR A 41 8.51 -2.09 -2.93
C TYR A 41 9.01 -2.32 -4.35
N LEU A 42 10.12 -3.03 -4.48
CA LEU A 42 10.51 -3.64 -5.74
C LEU A 42 9.67 -4.89 -5.91
N ALA A 43 9.01 -5.02 -7.05
CA ALA A 43 8.24 -6.20 -7.41
C ALA A 43 8.60 -6.67 -8.82
N GLU A 44 8.38 -7.93 -9.09
CA GLU A 44 8.48 -8.52 -10.43
C GLU A 44 7.07 -8.63 -11.00
N ASP A 45 6.85 -7.99 -12.14
CA ASP A 45 5.65 -8.16 -12.95
C ASP A 45 5.77 -9.50 -13.69
N THR A 46 4.96 -10.49 -13.30
CA THR A 46 5.00 -11.83 -13.89
C THR A 46 4.31 -11.90 -15.25
N GLU A 47 3.57 -10.87 -15.67
CA GLU A 47 2.97 -10.79 -17.01
C GLU A 47 3.94 -10.17 -18.01
N LEU A 48 4.67 -9.13 -17.59
CA LEU A 48 5.64 -8.42 -18.44
C LEU A 48 7.10 -8.82 -18.21
N ASP A 49 7.34 -9.78 -17.31
CA ASP A 49 8.66 -10.32 -16.92
C ASP A 49 9.70 -9.22 -16.62
N ARG A 50 9.29 -8.22 -15.84
CA ARG A 50 10.13 -7.04 -15.53
C ARG A 50 10.01 -6.59 -14.09
N LYS A 51 11.07 -5.95 -13.59
CA LYS A 51 11.07 -5.34 -12.26
C LYS A 51 10.38 -3.97 -12.30
N VAL A 52 9.43 -3.76 -11.39
CA VAL A 52 8.64 -2.55 -11.23
C VAL A 52 8.69 -2.06 -9.78
N ALA A 53 8.54 -0.76 -9.57
CA ALA A 53 8.41 -0.18 -8.25
C ALA A 53 6.92 -0.01 -7.90
N LEU A 54 6.44 -0.79 -6.93
CA LEU A 54 5.09 -0.67 -6.39
C LEU A 54 5.08 0.29 -5.20
N LYS A 55 4.38 1.42 -5.35
CA LYS A 55 4.11 2.34 -4.24
C LYS A 55 2.76 2.01 -3.63
N LEU A 56 2.78 1.52 -2.40
CA LEU A 56 1.58 1.29 -1.62
C LEU A 56 1.21 2.60 -0.91
N LEU A 57 -0.01 3.07 -1.14
CA LEU A 57 -0.56 4.27 -0.51
C LEU A 57 -1.40 3.90 0.73
N PRO A 58 -1.23 4.61 1.86
CA PRO A 58 -2.03 4.39 3.05
C PRO A 58 -3.53 4.49 2.78
N PRO A 59 -4.38 3.64 3.39
CA PRO A 59 -5.83 3.72 3.20
C PRO A 59 -6.39 5.07 3.66
N HIS A 60 -5.77 5.73 4.65
CA HIS A 60 -6.13 7.09 5.08
C HIS A 60 -5.84 8.17 4.03
N LEU A 61 -4.91 7.94 3.09
CA LEU A 61 -4.67 8.80 1.93
C LEU A 61 -5.56 8.43 0.75
N CYS A 62 -6.15 7.23 0.76
CA CYS A 62 -7.00 6.71 -0.31
C CYS A 62 -8.50 6.99 -0.10
N GLN A 63 -8.89 7.53 1.07
CA GLN A 63 -10.27 7.95 1.35
C GLN A 63 -10.62 9.34 0.82
N ASP A 64 -9.63 10.17 0.46
CA ASP A 64 -9.86 11.41 -0.26
C ASP A 64 -9.78 11.13 -1.78
N GLU A 65 -10.90 11.31 -2.49
CA GLU A 65 -10.95 11.30 -3.96
C GLU A 65 -9.90 12.24 -4.60
N ASP A 66 -9.39 13.22 -3.84
CA ASP A 66 -8.31 14.14 -4.21
C ASP A 66 -6.94 13.49 -4.44
N CYS A 67 -6.61 12.34 -3.81
CA CYS A 67 -5.30 11.71 -4.02
C CYS A 67 -5.17 11.03 -5.41
N ARG A 68 -6.28 10.65 -6.05
CA ARG A 68 -6.27 10.09 -7.42
C ARG A 68 -5.86 11.13 -8.46
N ALA A 69 -6.06 12.42 -8.20
CA ALA A 69 -5.70 13.50 -9.12
C ALA A 69 -4.18 13.74 -9.20
N ARG A 70 -3.42 13.38 -8.16
CA ARG A 70 -1.95 13.55 -8.12
C ARG A 70 -1.14 12.41 -8.74
N PHE A 71 -1.78 11.31 -9.14
CA PHE A 71 -1.11 10.15 -9.74
C PHE A 71 -1.20 10.11 -11.28
N LYS A 72 -1.71 11.17 -11.91
CA LYS A 72 -1.62 11.38 -13.37
C LYS A 72 -0.63 12.49 -13.69
N ARG A 73 0.65 12.17 -13.82
CA ARG A 73 1.54 12.81 -14.79
C ARG A 73 2.73 11.94 -15.12
#